data_AF-A0A565C527-F1
#
_entry.id   AF-A0A565C527-F1
#
_cell.length_a   1.000
_cell.length_b   1.000
_cell.length_c   1.000
_cell.angle_alpha   90.00
_cell.angle_beta   90.00
_cell.angle_gamma   90.00
#
_symmetry.space_group_name_H-M   'P 1'
#
loop_
_entity.id
_entity.type
_entity.pdbx_description
1 polymer ?
#
loop_
_entity_poly.entity_id
_entity_poly.type
_entity_poly.pdbx_seq_one_letter_code
_entity_poly.pdbx_strand_id
1 'polypeptide(L)' 'MATEKFGILIEKNPPESKLTQLGVRNWPKWDLIPPSKFPWTFSTKETCYFLQGIVKVYPDGSDESVEIEAGD' A
#
# COMPACT_ATOMS: atom_id res chain seq x y z
N MET A 1 -4.40 -11.84 6.14
CA MET A 1 -3.19 -12.69 5.88
C MET A 1 -2.17 -11.80 5.19
N ALA A 2 -0.88 -11.94 5.51
CA ALA A 2 0.16 -11.15 4.87
C ALA A 2 0.68 -11.85 3.62
N THR A 3 0.84 -11.12 2.53
CA THR A 3 1.44 -11.58 1.28
C THR A 3 2.65 -10.72 0.99
N GLU A 4 3.79 -11.34 0.68
CA GLU A 4 4.99 -10.65 0.26
C GLU A 4 5.25 -10.98 -1.22
N LYS A 5 5.36 -9.95 -2.06
CA LYS A 5 5.70 -10.09 -3.48
C LYS A 5 6.57 -8.94 -3.92
N PHE A 6 7.69 -9.21 -4.59
CA PHE A 6 8.62 -8.18 -5.09
C PHE A 6 9.14 -7.21 -4.00
N GLY A 7 9.26 -7.68 -2.76
CA GLY A 7 9.65 -6.84 -1.60
C GLY A 7 8.53 -5.93 -1.07
N ILE A 8 7.31 -6.06 -1.60
CA ILE A 8 6.11 -5.38 -1.13
C ILE A 8 5.37 -6.33 -0.19
N LEU A 9 5.20 -5.92 1.06
CA LEU A 9 4.42 -6.64 2.07
C LEU A 9 3.02 -6.03 2.15
N ILE A 10 1.99 -6.84 1.90
CA ILE A 10 0.58 -6.46 1.96
C ILE A 10 -0.08 -7.27 3.05
N GLU A 11 -0.74 -6.61 3.99
CA GLU A 11 -1.49 -7.28 5.04
C GLU A 11 -2.96 -6.99 4.91
N LYS A 12 -3.68 -7.93 4.29
CA LYS A 12 -5.12 -7.74 4.06
C LYS A 12 -5.90 -7.73 5.35
N ASN A 13 -6.67 -6.66 5.57
CA ASN A 13 -7.55 -6.44 6.72
C ASN A 13 -6.82 -6.70 8.06
N PRO A 14 -5.80 -5.88 8.40
CA PRO A 14 -5.08 -6.04 9.65
C PRO A 14 -6.03 -5.77 10.84
N PRO A 15 -5.82 -6.43 11.98
CA PRO A 15 -6.67 -6.22 13.15
C PRO A 15 -6.53 -4.79 13.68
N GLU A 16 -7.61 -4.25 14.25
CA GLU A 16 -7.63 -2.88 14.78
C GLU A 16 -6.55 -2.63 15.86
N SER A 17 -6.19 -3.66 16.63
CA SER A 17 -5.10 -3.59 17.60
C SER A 17 -3.78 -3.20 16.95
N LYS A 18 -3.49 -3.73 15.76
CA LYS A 18 -2.28 -3.42 14.99
C LYS A 18 -2.34 -2.01 14.39
N LEU A 19 -3.48 -1.63 13.82
CA LEU A 19 -3.70 -0.26 13.31
C LEU A 19 -3.51 0.79 14.41
N THR A 20 -3.99 0.48 15.62
CA THR A 20 -3.84 1.33 16.80
C THR A 20 -2.39 1.37 17.27
N GLN A 21 -1.70 0.23 17.31
CA GLN A 21 -0.28 0.16 17.68
C GLN A 21 0.63 0.93 16.71
N LEU A 22 0.35 0.86 15.42
CA LEU A 22 1.06 1.62 14.38
C LEU A 22 0.70 3.11 14.36
N GLY A 23 -0.37 3.51 15.05
CA GLY A 23 -0.83 4.90 15.10
C GLY A 23 -1.31 5.41 13.74
N VAL A 24 -1.83 4.53 12.88
CA VAL A 24 -2.22 4.83 11.48
C VAL A 24 -3.14 6.05 11.37
N ARG A 25 -4.01 6.24 12.37
CA ARG A 25 -4.96 7.36 12.44
C ARG A 25 -4.28 8.73 12.54
N ASN A 26 -2.99 8.78 12.91
CA ASN A 26 -2.19 10.00 13.01
C ASN A 26 -1.29 10.23 11.79
N TRP A 27 -1.25 9.30 10.83
CA TRP A 27 -0.42 9.46 9.64
C TRP A 27 -0.97 10.55 8.72
N PRO A 28 -0.10 11.26 7.96
CA PRO A 28 -0.57 12.18 6.94
C PRO A 28 -1.41 11.43 5.91
N LYS A 29 -2.58 11.99 5.60
CA LYS A 29 -3.44 11.46 4.55
C LYS A 29 -2.93 11.94 3.20
N TRP A 30 -2.95 11.04 2.23
CA TRP A 30 -2.59 11.34 0.86
C TRP A 30 -3.73 10.89 -0.06
N ASP A 31 -4.18 11.81 -0.91
CA ASP A 31 -5.27 11.59 -1.86
C ASP A 31 -4.73 11.82 -3.28
N LEU A 32 -4.95 10.84 -4.16
CA LEU A 32 -4.61 10.95 -5.59
C LEU A 32 -5.87 11.16 -6.41
N ILE A 33 -6.11 12.42 -6.81
CA ILE A 33 -7.20 12.78 -7.70
C ILE A 33 -6.61 13.63 -8.84
N PRO A 34 -6.75 13.23 -10.12
CA PRO A 34 -7.49 12.07 -10.65
C PRO A 34 -6.67 10.76 -10.66
N PRO A 35 -7.32 9.59 -10.86
CA PRO A 35 -6.62 8.31 -11.07
C PRO A 35 -5.58 8.45 -12.19
N SER A 36 -4.33 8.16 -11.84
CA SER A 36 -3.18 8.41 -12.71
C SER A 36 -2.20 7.25 -12.63
N LYS A 37 -1.45 7.03 -13.71
CA LYS A 37 -0.32 6.09 -13.76
C LYS A 37 0.97 6.89 -13.82
N PHE A 38 1.86 6.70 -12.85
CA PHE A 38 3.14 7.40 -12.79
C PHE A 38 4.24 6.47 -12.27
N PRO A 39 5.50 6.67 -12.67
CA PRO A 39 6.63 5.97 -12.07
C PRO A 39 6.82 6.47 -10.63
N TRP A 40 7.06 5.55 -9.70
CA TRP A 40 7.35 5.88 -8.31
C TRP A 40 8.51 5.03 -7.80
N THR A 41 9.41 5.64 -7.03
CA THR A 41 10.58 4.98 -6.49
C THR A 41 10.62 5.18 -4.99
N PHE A 42 10.59 4.07 -4.23
CA PHE A 42 10.74 4.08 -2.79
C PHE A 42 12.24 4.07 -2.44
N SER A 43 12.79 5.20 -2.01
CA SER A 43 14.20 5.27 -1.55
C SER A 43 14.40 4.68 -0.16
N THR A 44 13.33 4.60 0.63
CA THR A 44 13.30 4.03 1.98
C THR A 44 12.08 3.14 2.16
N LYS A 45 12.09 2.31 3.20
CA LYS A 45 10.90 1.53 3.56
C LYS A 45 9.78 2.46 4.02
N GLU A 46 8.68 2.46 3.29
CA GLU A 46 7.46 3.18 3.65
C GLU A 46 6.38 2.20 4.13
N THR A 47 5.44 2.70 4.93
CA THR A 47 4.27 1.93 5.36
C THR A 47 3.06 2.82 5.16
N CYS A 48 2.11 2.31 4.38
CA CYS A 48 0.90 3.00 4.00
C CYS A 48 -0.30 2.14 4.40
N TYR A 49 -1.44 2.77 4.66
CA TYR A 49 -2.70 2.10 4.89
C TYR A 49 -3.74 2.65 3.92
N PHE A 50 -4.37 1.78 3.17
CA PHE A 50 -5.29 2.19 2.11
C PHE A 50 -6.70 2.35 2.66
N LEU A 51 -7.18 3.60 2.70
CA LEU A 51 -8.52 3.92 3.17
C LEU A 51 -9.59 3.67 2.10
N GLN A 52 -9.26 3.90 0.83
CA GLN A 52 -10.19 3.77 -0.30
C GLN A 52 -9.42 3.57 -1.61
N GLY A 53 -10.05 2.89 -2.57
CA GLY A 53 -9.53 2.74 -3.94
C GLY A 53 -8.74 1.46 -4.15
N ILE A 54 -8.13 1.38 -5.34
CA ILE A 54 -7.31 0.24 -5.78
C ILE A 54 -6.07 0.81 -6.47
N VAL A 55 -4.90 0.31 -6.09
CA VAL A 55 -3.62 0.63 -6.73
C VAL A 55 -3.00 -0.65 -7.28
N LYS A 56 -2.52 -0.57 -8.53
CA LYS A 56 -1.73 -1.63 -9.15
C LYS A 56 -0.29 -1.17 -9.27
N VAL A 57 0.60 -1.85 -8.56
CA VAL A 57 2.04 -1.62 -8.61
C VAL A 57 2.64 -2.59 -9.63
N TYR A 58 3.45 -2.03 -10.53
CA TYR A 58 4.19 -2.77 -11.55
C TYR A 58 5.68 -2.61 -11.27
N PRO A 59 6.32 -3.56 -10.57
CA PRO A 59 7.76 -3.49 -10.31
C PRO A 59 8.56 -3.58 -11.61
N ASP A 60 9.64 -2.79 -11.70
CA ASP A 60 10.51 -2.79 -12.87
C ASP A 60 11.12 -4.19 -13.10
N GLY A 61 11.05 -4.66 -14.35
CA GLY A 61 11.59 -5.97 -14.74
C GLY A 61 10.69 -7.17 -14.42
N SER A 62 9.43 -6.94 -14.01
CA SER A 62 8.43 -8.00 -13.80
C SER A 62 7.25 -7.85 -14.76
N ASP A 63 6.77 -8.97 -15.32
CA ASP A 63 5.51 -9.02 -16.08
C ASP A 63 4.28 -9.09 -15.15
N GLU A 64 4.50 -9.32 -13.86
CA GLU A 64 3.45 -9.42 -12.87
C GLU A 64 3.26 -8.10 -12.10
N SER A 65 2.02 -7.88 -11.65
CA SER A 65 1.67 -6.74 -10.81
C SER A 65 1.25 -7.18 -9.42
N VAL A 66 1.20 -6.19 -8.53
CA VAL A 66 0.68 -6.32 -7.18
C VAL A 66 -0.50 -5.37 -7.04
N GLU A 67 -1.63 -5.90 -6.60
CA GLU A 67 -2.84 -5.11 -6.36
C GLU A 67 -3.02 -4.87 -4.87
N ILE A 68 -3.22 -3.61 -4.50
CA ILE A 68 -3.47 -3.15 -3.14
C ILE A 68 -4.83 -2.44 -3.15
N GLU A 69 -5.70 -2.79 -2.21
CA GLU A 69 -7.06 -2.24 -2.14
C GLU A 69 -7.36 -1.63 -0.77
N ALA A 70 -8.54 -1.03 -0.64
CA ALA A 70 -8.99 -0.47 0.64
C ALA A 70 -9.02 -1.54 1.75
N GLY A 71 -8.39 -1.25 2.89
CA GLY A 71 -8.26 -2.15 4.03
C GLY A 71 -6.95 -2.92 4.10
N ASP A 72 -6.07 -2.75 3.10
CA ASP A 72 -4.70 -3.29 3.09
C ASP A 72 -3.66 -2.34 3.71
#